data_AF-A0A355SZ94-F1
#
_entry.id   AF-A0A355SZ94-F1
#
_cell.length_a   1.000
_cell.length_b   1.000
_cell.length_c   1.000
_cell.angle_alpha   90.00
_cell.angle_beta   90.00
_cell.angle_gamma   90.00
#
_symmetry.space_group_name_H-M   'P 1'
#
loop_
_entity.id
_entity.type
_entity.pdbx_description
1 polymer ?
#
loop_
_entity_poly.entity_id
_entity_poly.type
_entity_poly.pdbx_seq_one_letter_code
_entity_poly.pdbx_strand_id
1 'polypeptide(L)'
;ALLLPTMTATASPCDRSLPLFDGRRRYDLQLREDGMTEINGGENAYNGPAMRCTVGMLPVAGYERKTLIKLLAREDSIRVWLAPLEGSDVWIPVRMTLRTPFGGAVMRATRFEIASNE
;
A
#
# COMPACT_ATOMS: atom_id res chain seq x y z
N ALA A 1 5.17 10.59 2.00
CA ALA A 1 5.13 9.19 2.47
C ALA A 1 3.66 8.81 2.72
N LEU A 2 3.23 7.60 2.34
CA LEU A 2 1.92 7.09 2.78
C LEU A 2 2.12 6.52 4.19
N LEU A 3 1.75 7.27 5.21
CA LEU A 3 1.72 6.77 6.59
C LEU A 3 0.34 6.20 6.87
N LEU A 4 0.26 4.97 7.34
CA LEU A 4 -1.00 4.31 7.67
C LEU A 4 -1.11 4.22 9.19
N PRO A 5 -1.77 5.19 9.86
CA PRO A 5 -2.13 5.02 11.26
C PRO A 5 -3.14 3.89 11.35
N THR A 6 -2.83 2.86 12.14
CA THR A 6 -3.83 1.86 12.55
C THR A 6 -4.50 2.40 13.81
N MET A 7 -5.82 2.59 13.77
CA MET A 7 -6.55 3.21 14.89
C MET A 7 -6.66 2.32 16.13
N THR A 8 -6.20 1.06 16.07
CA THR A 8 -6.18 0.12 17.19
C THR A 8 -5.03 -0.88 17.02
N ALA A 9 -4.29 -1.15 18.10
CA ALA A 9 -3.17 -2.10 18.18
C ALA A 9 -3.52 -3.56 17.83
N THR A 10 -4.81 -3.89 17.68
CA THR A 10 -5.33 -5.23 17.39
C THR A 10 -5.86 -5.41 15.97
N ALA A 11 -6.01 -4.33 15.19
CA ALA A 11 -6.52 -4.41 13.83
C ALA A 11 -5.39 -4.53 12.81
N SER A 12 -5.53 -5.47 11.88
CA SER A 12 -4.62 -5.64 10.75
C SER A 12 -4.45 -4.31 9.99
N PRO A 13 -3.22 -3.90 9.62
CA PRO A 13 -3.02 -2.65 8.88
C PRO A 13 -3.64 -2.68 7.48
N CYS A 14 -4.07 -3.87 7.03
CA CYS A 14 -4.75 -4.09 5.78
C CYS A 14 -6.28 -4.01 5.86
N ASP A 15 -6.92 -4.04 7.03
CA ASP A 15 -8.39 -4.13 7.12
C ASP A 15 -9.05 -2.74 7.05
N ARG A 16 -8.93 -2.10 5.88
CA ARG A 16 -9.44 -0.73 5.68
C ARG A 16 -9.66 -0.37 4.22
N SER A 17 -10.56 0.59 4.02
CA SER A 17 -10.75 1.31 2.76
C SER A 17 -10.19 2.73 2.87
N LEU A 18 -9.37 3.14 1.91
CA LEU A 18 -8.73 4.45 1.87
C LEU A 18 -9.30 5.30 0.73
N PRO A 19 -10.02 6.39 1.02
CA PRO A 19 -10.47 7.31 -0.01
C PRO A 19 -9.29 8.19 -0.47
N LEU A 20 -8.97 8.13 -1.76
CA LEU A 20 -7.89 8.90 -2.37
C LEU A 20 -8.40 9.79 -3.50
N PHE A 21 -7.79 10.97 -3.61
CA PHE A 21 -7.97 11.90 -4.71
C PHE A 21 -6.61 12.26 -5.30
N ASP A 22 -6.44 12.08 -6.62
CA ASP A 22 -5.15 12.29 -7.31
C ASP A 22 -5.04 13.64 -8.02
N GLY A 23 -5.91 14.60 -7.70
CA GLY A 23 -6.01 15.89 -8.39
C GLY A 23 -6.95 15.87 -9.60
N ARG A 24 -7.32 14.69 -10.09
CA ARG A 24 -8.24 14.53 -11.23
C ARG A 24 -9.37 13.55 -10.97
N ARG A 25 -9.14 12.53 -10.14
CA ARG A 25 -10.04 11.40 -9.92
C ARG A 25 -10.10 11.01 -8.47
N ARG A 26 -11.24 10.48 -8.05
CA ARG A 26 -11.46 9.88 -6.73
C ARG A 26 -11.62 8.38 -6.86
N TYR A 27 -10.93 7.63 -6.01
CA TYR A 27 -11.03 6.18 -5.90
C TYR A 27 -10.79 5.72 -4.47
N ASP A 28 -11.34 4.57 -4.13
CA ASP A 28 -11.09 3.92 -2.84
C ASP A 28 -10.10 2.78 -3.02
N LEU A 29 -9.02 2.78 -2.24
CA LEU A 29 -8.16 1.61 -2.12
C LEU A 29 -8.70 0.70 -1.03
N GLN A 30 -9.13 -0.50 -1.40
CA GLN A 30 -9.56 -1.54 -0.48
C GLN A 30 -8.38 -2.45 -0.20
N LEU A 31 -7.83 -2.36 1.01
CA LEU A 31 -6.78 -3.26 1.44
C LEU A 31 -7.43 -4.53 2.01
N ARG A 32 -6.77 -5.67 1.83
CA ARG A 32 -7.12 -6.94 2.48
C ARG A 32 -5.87 -7.68 2.88
N GLU A 33 -5.94 -8.38 4.00
CA GLU A 33 -4.83 -9.16 4.52
C GLU A 33 -4.45 -10.31 3.57
N ASP A 34 -3.14 -10.50 3.38
CA ASP A 34 -2.52 -11.55 2.56
C ASP A 34 -1.39 -12.26 3.32
N GLY A 35 -1.37 -12.10 4.66
CA GLY A 35 -0.49 -12.77 5.60
C GLY A 35 0.83 -12.06 5.90
N MET A 36 1.45 -12.47 7.00
CA MET A 36 2.80 -12.04 7.40
C MET A 36 3.86 -12.70 6.51
N THR A 37 4.93 -11.95 6.25
CA THR A 37 6.06 -12.41 5.44
C THR A 37 7.36 -11.75 5.89
N GLU A 38 8.46 -12.46 5.73
CA GLU A 38 9.80 -11.89 5.94
C GLU A 38 10.25 -11.15 4.67
N ILE A 39 10.74 -9.92 4.82
CA ILE A 39 11.36 -9.15 3.75
C ILE A 39 12.88 -9.24 3.91
N ASN A 40 13.56 -9.57 2.81
CA ASN A 40 15.01 -9.46 2.67
C ASN A 40 15.29 -8.41 1.59
N GLY A 41 15.43 -7.15 2.01
CA GLY A 41 15.64 -5.99 1.14
C GLY A 41 17.10 -5.77 0.73
N GLY A 42 18.06 -6.34 1.46
CA GLY A 42 19.49 -6.11 1.28
C GLY A 42 20.03 -5.02 2.22
N GLU A 43 21.29 -4.65 2.04
CA GLU A 43 22.05 -3.80 2.98
C GLU A 43 21.45 -2.41 3.22
N ASN A 44 20.82 -1.82 2.20
CA ASN A 44 20.24 -0.48 2.23
C ASN A 44 18.71 -0.49 2.07
N ALA A 45 18.04 -1.49 2.63
CA ALA A 45 16.58 -1.55 2.64
C ALA A 45 16.08 -2.25 3.90
N TYR A 46 14.77 -2.17 4.13
CA TYR A 46 14.15 -2.87 5.24
C TYR A 46 14.40 -4.39 5.16
N ASN A 47 14.77 -4.99 6.29
CA ASN A 47 14.83 -6.44 6.48
C ASN A 47 14.07 -6.76 7.77
N GLY A 48 13.13 -7.70 7.70
CA GLY A 48 12.27 -8.01 8.85
C GLY A 48 10.86 -8.45 8.48
N PRO A 49 10.00 -8.67 9.49
CA PRO A 49 8.62 -9.08 9.31
C PRO A 49 7.76 -7.94 8.77
N ALA A 50 6.93 -8.23 7.77
CA ALA A 50 5.96 -7.29 7.22
C ALA A 50 4.62 -7.97 6.98
N MET A 51 3.54 -7.22 7.17
CA MET A 51 2.20 -7.63 6.77
C MET A 51 2.04 -7.38 5.27
N ARG A 52 1.72 -8.42 4.50
CA ARG A 52 1.38 -8.29 3.09
C ARG A 52 -0.11 -7.98 2.97
N CYS A 53 -0.45 -6.93 2.24
CA CYS A 53 -1.82 -6.61 1.87
C CYS A 53 -2.00 -6.75 0.36
N THR A 54 -3.14 -7.32 -0.06
CA THR A 54 -3.66 -7.08 -1.41
C THR A 54 -4.39 -5.73 -1.43
N VAL A 55 -4.38 -5.05 -2.58
CA VAL A 55 -5.04 -3.75 -2.74
C VAL A 55 -5.91 -3.78 -3.99
N GLY A 56 -7.22 -3.62 -3.79
CA GLY A 56 -8.18 -3.36 -4.86
C GLY A 56 -8.42 -1.87 -5.04
N MET A 57 -8.63 -1.41 -6.27
CA MET A 57 -8.99 -0.03 -6.57
C MET A 57 -10.45 0.06 -7.00
N LEU A 58 -11.28 0.77 -6.23
CA LEU A 58 -12.66 1.07 -6.58
C LEU A 58 -12.75 2.50 -7.16
N PRO A 59 -12.93 2.66 -8.49
CA PRO A 59 -13.12 3.96 -9.10
C PRO A 59 -14.45 4.58 -8.66
N VAL A 60 -14.46 5.88 -8.34
CA VAL A 60 -15.66 6.54 -7.82
C VAL A 60 -16.04 7.77 -8.64
N ALA A 61 -15.08 8.65 -8.94
CA ALA A 61 -15.36 9.87 -9.71
C ALA A 61 -14.17 10.30 -10.58
N GLY A 62 -14.44 11.05 -11.65
CA GLY A 62 -13.42 11.58 -12.58
C GLY A 62 -12.99 10.63 -13.72
N TYR A 63 -13.76 9.58 -13.99
CA TYR A 63 -13.45 8.58 -15.03
C TYR A 63 -14.37 8.71 -16.24
N GLU A 64 -13.79 8.67 -17.44
CA GLU A 64 -14.56 8.44 -18.67
C GLU A 64 -15.13 7.00 -18.69
N ARG A 65 -16.32 6.82 -19.29
CA ARG A 65 -17.00 5.51 -19.33
C ARG A 65 -16.12 4.40 -19.90
N LYS A 66 -15.39 4.63 -21.00
CA LYS A 66 -14.50 3.61 -21.59
C LYS A 66 -13.37 3.21 -20.64
N THR A 67 -12.86 4.18 -19.89
CA THR A 67 -11.73 4.00 -18.96
C THR A 67 -12.19 3.24 -17.72
N LEU A 68 -13.39 3.55 -17.23
CA LEU A 68 -14.02 2.85 -16.12
C LEU A 68 -14.22 1.37 -16.44
N ILE A 69 -14.78 1.04 -17.61
CA ILE A 69 -14.99 -0.36 -18.03
C ILE A 69 -13.65 -1.13 -18.07
N LYS A 70 -12.60 -0.53 -18.63
CA LYS A 70 -11.28 -1.16 -18.68
C LYS A 70 -10.65 -1.37 -17.30
N LEU A 71 -10.89 -0.46 -16.35
CA LEU A 71 -10.40 -0.59 -14.98
C LEU A 71 -11.14 -1.70 -14.24
N LEU A 72 -12.47 -1.72 -14.33
CA LEU A 72 -13.28 -2.75 -13.68
C LEU A 72 -13.07 -4.16 -14.25
N ALA A 73 -12.67 -4.26 -15.52
CA ALA A 73 -12.31 -5.53 -16.15
C ALA A 73 -10.88 -6.01 -15.83
N ARG A 74 -10.06 -5.19 -15.15
CA ARG A 74 -8.71 -5.60 -14.75
C ARG A 74 -8.75 -6.34 -13.43
N GLU A 75 -8.06 -7.46 -13.40
CA GLU A 75 -7.71 -8.13 -12.17
C GLU A 75 -6.44 -7.46 -11.62
N ASP A 76 -6.65 -6.43 -10.80
CA ASP A 76 -5.56 -5.62 -10.26
C ASP A 76 -4.86 -6.38 -9.13
N SER A 77 -3.60 -6.77 -9.36
CA SER A 77 -2.75 -7.49 -8.40
C SER A 77 -1.80 -6.55 -7.64
N ILE A 78 -2.32 -5.43 -7.12
CA ILE A 78 -1.49 -4.54 -6.30
C ILE A 78 -1.23 -5.24 -4.96
N ARG A 79 0.04 -5.28 -4.56
CA ARG A 79 0.43 -5.74 -3.23
C ARG A 79 1.31 -4.70 -2.56
N VAL A 80 1.09 -4.51 -1.27
CA VAL A 80 1.91 -3.65 -0.40
C VAL A 80 2.37 -4.47 0.79
N TRP A 81 3.61 -4.23 1.22
CA TRP A 81 4.18 -4.80 2.43
C TRP A 81 4.37 -3.68 3.42
N LEU A 82 3.73 -3.83 4.57
CA LEU A 82 3.73 -2.88 5.65
C LEU A 82 4.59 -3.44 6.78
N ALA A 83 5.64 -2.72 7.15
CA ALA A 83 6.45 -3.04 8.31
C ALA A 83 5.91 -2.28 9.54
N PRO A 84 5.88 -2.91 10.73
CA PRO A 84 5.56 -2.20 11.95
C PRO A 84 6.70 -1.24 12.31
N LEU A 85 6.35 -0.05 12.78
CA LEU A 85 7.31 0.86 13.39
C LEU A 85 7.42 0.53 14.88
N GLU A 86 8.57 0.01 15.30
CA GLU A 86 8.81 -0.38 16.69
C GLU A 86 8.49 0.76 17.67
N GLY A 87 7.79 0.42 18.76
CA GLY A 87 7.37 1.39 19.76
C GLY A 87 6.18 2.27 19.38
N SER A 88 5.47 1.97 18.28
CA SER A 88 4.26 2.72 17.87
C SER A 88 3.21 1.84 17.20
N ASP A 89 1.97 2.34 17.12
CA ASP A 89 0.87 1.74 16.33
C ASP A 89 0.88 2.20 14.87
N VAL A 90 2.07 2.43 14.31
CA VAL A 90 2.24 2.93 12.93
C VAL A 90 2.82 1.84 12.06
N TRP A 91 2.25 1.68 10.87
CA TRP A 91 2.74 0.77 9.85
C TRP A 91 3.19 1.56 8.62
N ILE A 92 4.34 1.16 8.06
CA ILE A 92 5.00 1.91 6.99
C ILE A 92 5.19 1.00 5.76
N PRO A 93 4.86 1.47 4.54
CA PRO A 93 5.10 0.70 3.34
C PRO A 93 6.59 0.60 3.02
N VAL A 94 7.11 -0.63 3.05
CA VAL A 94 8.52 -0.93 2.75
C VAL A 94 8.71 -1.50 1.35
N ARG A 95 7.65 -2.08 0.77
CA ARG A 95 7.63 -2.59 -0.60
C ARG A 95 6.23 -2.49 -1.19
N MET A 96 6.16 -2.24 -2.49
CA MET A 96 4.93 -2.33 -3.27
C MET A 96 5.18 -2.97 -4.62
N THR A 97 4.21 -3.73 -5.12
CA THR A 97 4.23 -4.27 -6.48
C THR A 97 2.90 -3.95 -7.15
N LEU A 98 2.95 -3.51 -8.40
CA LEU A 98 1.77 -3.27 -9.21
C LEU A 98 2.01 -3.71 -10.66
N ARG A 99 0.94 -4.08 -11.37
CA ARG A 99 0.99 -4.28 -12.81
C ARG A 99 0.74 -2.96 -13.52
N THR A 100 1.60 -2.65 -14.48
CA THR A 100 1.46 -1.52 -15.38
C THR A 100 1.28 -2.04 -16.81
N PRO A 101 0.81 -1.22 -17.77
CA PRO A 101 0.70 -1.63 -19.17
C PRO A 101 2.01 -2.13 -19.78
N PHE A 102 3.15 -1.74 -19.22
CA PHE A 102 4.49 -2.06 -19.74
C PHE A 102 5.20 -3.17 -18.95
N GLY A 103 4.55 -3.78 -17.96
CA GLY A 103 5.12 -4.81 -17.11
C GLY A 103 4.87 -4.59 -15.62
N GLY A 104 5.51 -5.41 -14.77
CA GLY A 104 5.44 -5.25 -13.31
C GLY A 104 6.34 -4.12 -12.81
N ALA A 105 5.80 -3.22 -11.99
CA ALA A 105 6.59 -2.22 -11.28
C ALA A 105 6.76 -2.64 -9.82
N VAL A 106 7.96 -2.40 -9.27
CA VAL A 106 8.32 -2.68 -7.88
C VAL A 106 8.87 -1.41 -7.26
N MET A 107 8.27 -0.95 -6.17
CA MET A 107 8.78 0.14 -5.35
C MET A 107 9.32 -0.45 -4.04
N ARG A 108 10.47 0.04 -3.59
CA ARG A 108 11.10 -0.35 -2.32
C ARG A 108 11.55 0.91 -1.59
N ALA A 109 11.35 0.93 -0.28
CA ALA A 109 11.93 1.95 0.58
C ALA A 109 13.42 1.63 0.79
N THR A 110 14.30 2.53 0.36
CA THR A 110 15.77 2.39 0.48
C THR A 110 16.35 3.12 1.69
N ARG A 111 15.58 4.03 2.29
CA ARG A 111 15.97 4.74 3.49
C ARG A 111 14.73 5.25 4.20
N PHE A 112 14.74 5.17 5.51
CA PHE A 112 13.71 5.71 6.37
C PHE A 112 14.39 6.44 7.53
N GLU A 113 14.10 7.73 7.67
CA GLU A 113 14.62 8.57 8.76
C GLU A 113 13.40 9.12 9.51
N ILE A 114 13.33 8.83 10.82
CA ILE A 114 12.29 9.35 11.70
C ILE A 114 12.85 10.63 12.31
N ALA A 115 12.40 11.78 11.84
CA ALA A 115 12.70 13.05 12.50
C ALA A 115 11.79 13.22 13.71
N SER A 116 12.30 12.94 14.90
CA SER A 116 11.70 13.38 16.16
C SER A 116 12.13 14.83 16.40
N ASN A 117 11.23 15.79 16.17
CA ASN A 117 11.39 17.12 16.75
C ASN A 117 10.90 17.04 18.19
N GLU A 118 11.82 17.22 19.14
CA GLU A 118 11.50 17.58 20.52
C GLU A 118 10.92 19.00 20.60
#